data_AF-A6G9S9-F1
#
_entry.id   AF-A6G9S9-F1
#
_cell.length_a   1.000
_cell.length_b   1.000
_cell.length_c   1.000
_cell.angle_alpha   90.00
_cell.angle_beta   90.00
_cell.angle_gamma   90.00
#
_symmetry.space_group_name_H-M   'P 1'
#
loop_
_entity.id
_entity.type
_entity.pdbx_description
1 polymer ?
#
loop_
_entity_poly.entity_id
_entity_poly.type
_entity_poly.pdbx_seq_one_letter_code
_entity_poly.pdbx_strand_id
1 'polypeptide(L)'
;MAESSQMEAVELTVRIHDLAHGGAGVGRPESETGTPEGEAETRVCFVDGALPGERVRMRVDTENKRWLRGHCVEVLEAAPERSEAPCALADRCGGCGWQHVEASAQAKLKAKIVEGQLRRLPVVVAESLPSPSPLGYRRRARVHYRKTAAGLELGFYGQRSHAIVDCATCPVLDPALDWAVQQVRAWAQWLPERGEVVGLSNGSEVVLGLPGVRHDPELEAAIRAVLGEPKDGEDSEESKEPVLLGVQLRGGRERVGVGRTHLELDGDGPTPPVSQGPFTFSQAQAAQNRNLVEHVAARVRESGRDARVLELHAGVGNFSRVLARSAKAVWAVDGDREAIANLQRTAERWGLRINAKRGQAERLLAKLATSGRRYDVVVLDPPRSGIGEAAARDLLSVVRDRVVYVSCDPATLARDLAVLLAEGSGLELADLRVFDMMPMTPEVEVVATLNRVGPSPEPPGRAKPGGKGKKGAKKGRGGPRR
;
A
#
# COMPACT_ATOMS: atom_id res chain seq x y z
N MET A 1 37.30 -17.02 7.85
CA MET A 1 36.61 -18.20 7.29
C MET A 1 35.71 -18.71 8.38
N ALA A 2 34.42 -18.37 8.32
CA ALA A 2 33.42 -18.90 9.24
C ALA A 2 32.76 -20.07 8.52
N GLU A 3 32.85 -21.26 9.12
CA GLU A 3 32.26 -22.49 8.62
C GLU A 3 30.74 -22.30 8.49
N SER A 4 30.28 -22.28 7.23
CA SER A 4 28.88 -22.49 6.91
C SER A 4 28.57 -23.94 7.24
N SER A 5 28.07 -24.22 8.45
CA SER A 5 27.49 -25.52 8.80
C SER A 5 26.36 -25.80 7.81
N GLN A 6 26.57 -26.75 6.90
CA GLN A 6 25.49 -27.36 6.12
C GLN A 6 24.61 -28.11 7.13
N MET A 7 23.54 -27.46 7.59
CA MET A 7 22.48 -28.17 8.29
C MET A 7 21.90 -29.19 7.31
N GLU A 8 21.80 -30.46 7.72
CA GLU A 8 20.93 -31.42 7.03
C GLU A 8 19.53 -30.80 6.91
N ALA A 9 18.95 -30.87 5.70
CA ALA A 9 17.64 -30.28 5.45
C ALA A 9 16.59 -31.04 6.28
N VAL A 10 16.17 -30.44 7.40
CA VAL A 10 15.11 -31.00 8.23
C VAL A 10 13.77 -30.82 7.51
N GLU A 11 13.13 -31.94 7.19
CA GLU A 11 11.78 -31.97 6.62
C GLU A 11 10.80 -32.54 7.65
N LEU A 12 9.64 -31.90 7.77
CA LEU A 12 8.58 -32.27 8.71
C LEU A 12 7.24 -32.34 7.99
N THR A 13 6.40 -33.31 8.37
CA THR A 13 4.99 -33.32 7.97
C THR A 13 4.21 -32.37 8.88
N VAL A 14 3.47 -31.43 8.30
CA VAL A 14 2.75 -30.38 9.03
C VAL A 14 1.29 -30.36 8.60
N ARG A 15 0.39 -30.30 9.58
CA ARG A 15 -1.04 -30.03 9.34
C ARG A 15 -1.35 -28.56 9.53
N ILE A 16 -1.88 -27.93 8.48
CA ILE A 16 -2.14 -26.50 8.42
C ILE A 16 -3.58 -26.22 8.86
N HIS A 17 -3.76 -25.28 9.78
CA HIS A 17 -5.07 -24.93 10.33
C HIS A 17 -5.45 -23.46 10.15
N ASP A 18 -4.49 -22.57 9.92
CA ASP A 18 -4.74 -21.13 9.77
C ASP A 18 -3.71 -20.45 8.85
N LEU A 19 -3.80 -19.13 8.71
CA LEU A 19 -2.87 -18.29 7.95
C LEU A 19 -2.28 -17.17 8.82
N ALA A 20 -0.99 -16.91 8.64
CA ALA A 20 -0.31 -15.78 9.26
C ALA A 20 -0.43 -14.52 8.40
N HIS A 21 -0.17 -13.37 9.02
CA HIS A 21 0.13 -12.15 8.25
C HIS A 21 1.34 -12.42 7.33
N GLY A 22 1.22 -12.04 6.06
CA GLY A 22 2.16 -12.41 5.00
C GLY A 22 1.84 -13.73 4.30
N GLY A 23 0.76 -14.43 4.67
CA GLY A 23 0.19 -15.52 3.88
C GLY A 23 0.80 -16.91 4.07
N ALA A 24 1.71 -17.07 5.03
CA ALA A 24 2.24 -18.39 5.39
C ALA A 24 1.16 -19.22 6.10
N GLY A 25 1.06 -20.50 5.75
CA GLY A 25 0.25 -21.47 6.48
C GLY A 25 0.73 -21.62 7.92
N VAL A 26 -0.19 -21.61 8.88
CA VAL A 26 0.08 -21.83 10.30
C VAL A 26 -0.35 -23.25 10.64
N GLY A 27 0.59 -24.03 11.14
CA GLY A 27 0.41 -25.45 11.40
C GLY A 27 1.13 -25.95 12.64
N ARG A 28 0.99 -27.24 12.89
CA ARG A 28 1.84 -27.99 13.83
C ARG A 28 2.40 -29.23 13.16
N PRO A 29 3.61 -29.68 13.55
CA PRO A 29 4.13 -30.97 13.09
C PRO A 29 3.17 -32.10 13.46
N GLU A 30 3.02 -33.09 12.58
CA GLU A 30 2.38 -34.35 12.94
C GLU A 30 3.38 -35.21 13.74
N SER A 31 2.91 -35.86 14.80
CA SER A 31 3.67 -36.86 15.55
C SER A 31 3.71 -38.17 14.77
N GLU A 32 4.86 -38.85 14.74
CA GLU A 32 5.00 -40.19 14.17
C GLU A 32 4.25 -41.27 14.98
N THR A 33 3.95 -41.00 16.26
CA THR A 33 3.31 -41.95 17.20
C THR A 33 1.86 -41.60 17.55
N GLY A 34 1.34 -40.46 17.07
CA GLY A 34 -0.01 -39.98 17.39
C GLY A 34 -0.17 -39.42 18.81
N THR A 35 0.91 -39.41 19.60
CA THR A 35 1.01 -38.75 20.91
C THR A 35 1.95 -37.54 20.80
N PRO A 36 1.60 -36.36 21.35
CA PRO A 36 2.49 -35.21 21.36
C PRO A 36 3.69 -35.48 22.31
N GLU A 37 4.76 -36.07 21.81
CA GLU A 37 6.00 -36.41 22.51
C GLU A 37 7.20 -35.64 21.91
N GLY A 38 7.48 -34.44 22.45
CA GLY A 38 8.73 -33.71 22.20
C GLY A 38 8.56 -32.20 22.05
N GLU A 39 9.64 -31.44 22.31
CA GLU A 39 9.64 -29.97 22.16
C GLU A 39 9.28 -29.53 20.73
N ALA A 40 9.68 -30.32 19.72
CA ALA A 40 9.40 -30.04 18.32
C ALA A 40 7.91 -30.01 17.98
N GLU A 41 7.11 -30.88 18.59
CA GLU A 41 5.68 -31.09 18.29
C GLU A 41 4.78 -30.00 18.92
N THR A 42 5.33 -29.21 19.84
CA THR A 42 4.65 -28.04 20.43
C THR A 42 4.91 -26.74 19.68
N ARG A 43 5.91 -26.70 18.79
CA ARG A 43 6.28 -25.49 18.05
C ARG A 43 5.26 -25.18 16.95
N VAL A 44 4.96 -23.89 16.80
CA VAL A 44 4.12 -23.41 15.69
C VAL A 44 4.95 -23.38 14.41
N CYS A 45 4.45 -23.98 13.33
CA CYS A 45 5.09 -23.92 12.01
C CYS A 45 4.46 -22.83 11.16
N PHE A 46 5.30 -22.02 10.52
CA PHE A 46 4.94 -21.08 9.44
C PHE A 46 5.45 -21.64 8.12
N VAL A 47 4.55 -22.02 7.23
CA VAL A 47 4.86 -22.74 5.99
C VAL A 47 4.45 -21.90 4.79
N ASP A 48 5.44 -21.34 4.08
CA ASP A 48 5.20 -20.63 2.83
C ASP A 48 4.69 -21.64 1.77
N GLY A 49 3.66 -21.26 1.02
CA GLY A 49 3.08 -22.10 -0.03
C GLY A 49 2.04 -23.13 0.43
N ALA A 50 1.59 -23.07 1.68
CA ALA A 50 0.60 -24.00 2.25
C ALA A 50 -0.70 -23.30 2.66
N LEU A 51 -1.82 -24.02 2.56
CA LEU A 51 -3.18 -23.53 2.83
C LEU A 51 -3.84 -24.21 4.04
N PRO A 52 -4.77 -23.54 4.74
CA PRO A 52 -5.57 -24.18 5.78
C PRO A 52 -6.30 -25.43 5.27
N GLY A 53 -6.26 -26.50 6.07
CA GLY A 53 -6.83 -27.81 5.71
C GLY A 53 -5.82 -28.77 5.08
N GLU A 54 -4.64 -28.29 4.67
CA GLU A 54 -3.64 -29.13 4.03
C GLU A 54 -2.80 -29.95 5.01
N ARG A 55 -2.31 -31.09 4.52
CA ARG A 55 -1.14 -31.78 5.06
C ARG A 55 0.00 -31.62 4.08
N VAL A 56 1.13 -31.07 4.54
CA VAL A 56 2.27 -30.74 3.68
C VAL A 56 3.57 -31.27 4.25
N ARG A 57 4.53 -31.57 3.38
CA ARG A 57 5.94 -31.70 3.74
C ARG A 57 6.58 -30.32 3.69
N MET A 58 7.07 -29.87 4.84
CA MET A 58 7.74 -28.59 5.03
C MET A 58 9.23 -28.83 5.13
N ARG A 59 10.03 -28.05 4.38
CA ARG A 59 11.46 -27.90 4.65
C ARG A 59 11.70 -26.72 5.56
N VAL A 60 12.40 -26.93 6.67
CA VAL A 60 12.68 -25.88 7.65
C VAL A 60 13.82 -24.99 7.15
N ASP A 61 13.55 -23.68 7.09
CA ASP A 61 14.54 -22.66 6.71
C ASP A 61 15.12 -21.94 7.94
N THR A 62 14.32 -21.80 8.99
CA THR A 62 14.71 -21.09 10.22
C THR A 62 13.98 -21.67 11.41
N GLU A 63 14.71 -21.82 12.51
CA GLU A 63 14.15 -22.31 13.77
C GLU A 63 14.28 -21.30 14.91
N ASN A 64 13.33 -21.40 15.83
CA ASN A 64 13.32 -20.71 17.11
C ASN A 64 12.81 -21.66 18.19
N LYS A 65 12.99 -21.29 19.47
CA LYS A 65 12.50 -22.07 20.62
C LYS A 65 10.98 -22.30 20.59
N ARG A 66 10.20 -21.39 19.99
CA ARG A 66 8.72 -21.44 20.00
C ARG A 66 8.09 -21.71 18.63
N TRP A 67 8.85 -21.58 17.55
CA TRP A 67 8.31 -21.65 16.20
C TRP A 67 9.36 -22.11 15.19
N LEU A 68 8.86 -22.65 14.08
CA LEU A 68 9.62 -23.03 12.90
C LEU A 68 9.10 -22.23 11.71
N ARG A 69 9.99 -21.86 10.79
CA ARG A 69 9.62 -21.24 9.51
C ARG A 69 10.29 -21.99 8.38
N GLY A 70 9.56 -22.15 7.29
CA GLY A 70 9.96 -22.98 6.18
C GLY A 70 9.02 -22.84 5.00
N HIS A 71 9.23 -23.67 3.99
CA HIS A 71 8.43 -23.68 2.77
C HIS A 71 7.90 -25.09 2.49
N CYS A 72 6.73 -25.16 1.85
CA CYS A 72 6.16 -26.39 1.35
C CYS A 72 7.02 -26.93 0.20
N VAL A 73 7.44 -28.20 0.31
CA VAL A 73 8.16 -28.92 -0.75
C VAL A 73 7.26 -29.97 -1.42
N GLU A 74 6.24 -30.44 -0.72
CA GLU A 74 5.26 -31.39 -1.22
C GLU A 74 3.91 -31.19 -0.51
N VAL A 75 2.83 -31.28 -1.27
CA VAL A 75 1.45 -31.25 -0.75
C VAL A 75 0.95 -32.69 -0.68
N LEU A 76 0.79 -33.21 0.54
CA LEU A 76 0.38 -34.60 0.78
C LEU A 76 -1.15 -34.76 0.76
N GLU A 77 -1.86 -33.74 1.25
CA GLU A 77 -3.32 -33.60 1.17
C GLU A 77 -3.61 -32.14 0.80
N ALA A 78 -4.15 -31.93 -0.40
CA ALA A 78 -4.46 -30.59 -0.90
C ALA A 78 -5.82 -30.10 -0.39
N ALA A 79 -5.92 -28.80 -0.14
CA ALA A 79 -7.20 -28.15 0.14
C ALA A 79 -8.00 -27.96 -1.17
N PRO A 80 -9.34 -27.94 -1.12
CA PRO A 80 -10.18 -27.66 -2.28
C PRO A 80 -9.86 -26.33 -2.98
N GLU A 81 -9.33 -25.36 -2.23
CA GLU A 81 -8.93 -24.04 -2.72
C GLU A 81 -7.54 -24.01 -3.37
N ARG A 82 -6.81 -25.13 -3.45
CA ARG A 82 -5.51 -25.19 -4.14
C ARG A 82 -5.70 -25.25 -5.66
N SER A 83 -4.91 -24.45 -6.37
CA SER A 83 -4.90 -24.37 -7.83
C SER A 83 -3.49 -24.53 -8.40
N GLU A 84 -3.41 -24.81 -9.70
CA GLU A 84 -2.15 -24.73 -10.44
C GLU A 84 -1.80 -23.27 -10.73
N ALA A 85 -0.52 -22.92 -10.56
CA ALA A 85 -0.06 -21.55 -10.79
C ALA A 85 -0.09 -21.20 -12.29
N PRO A 86 -0.74 -20.10 -12.70
CA PRO A 86 -0.83 -19.73 -14.11
C PRO A 86 0.51 -19.22 -14.71
N CYS A 87 1.51 -18.92 -13.88
CA CYS A 87 2.82 -18.43 -14.32
C CYS A 87 3.89 -19.53 -14.25
N ALA A 88 4.59 -19.73 -15.36
CA ALA A 88 5.74 -20.65 -15.45
C ALA A 88 6.95 -20.27 -14.56
N LEU A 89 6.94 -19.07 -13.95
CA LEU A 89 7.97 -18.59 -13.04
C LEU A 89 7.53 -18.61 -11.57
N ALA A 90 6.34 -19.14 -11.24
CA ALA A 90 5.76 -19.07 -9.90
C ALA A 90 6.62 -19.74 -8.83
N ASP A 91 7.40 -20.76 -9.21
CA ASP A 91 8.31 -21.51 -8.34
C ASP A 91 9.58 -20.74 -7.95
N ARG A 92 9.96 -19.73 -8.73
CA ARG A 92 11.25 -19.01 -8.59
C ARG A 92 11.10 -17.51 -8.37
N CYS A 93 10.09 -16.88 -8.96
CA CYS A 93 9.84 -15.44 -8.86
C CYS A 93 9.25 -15.09 -7.48
N GLY A 94 9.76 -14.04 -6.84
CA GLY A 94 9.27 -13.55 -5.55
C GLY A 94 8.03 -12.66 -5.63
N GLY A 95 7.44 -12.48 -6.82
CA GLY A 95 6.39 -11.49 -7.07
C GLY A 95 4.97 -11.89 -6.64
N CYS A 96 4.65 -13.18 -6.66
CA CYS A 96 3.27 -13.68 -6.47
C CYS A 96 3.25 -14.92 -5.56
N GLY A 97 3.16 -14.71 -4.24
CA GLY A 97 3.22 -15.80 -3.26
C GLY A 97 2.00 -16.73 -3.23
N TRP A 98 0.87 -16.36 -3.86
CA TRP A 98 -0.42 -17.06 -3.75
C TRP A 98 -0.98 -17.53 -5.10
N GLN A 99 -0.14 -17.77 -6.10
CA GLN A 99 -0.61 -18.34 -7.38
C GLN A 99 -1.17 -19.75 -7.25
N HIS A 100 -0.86 -20.46 -6.16
CA HIS A 100 -1.38 -21.80 -5.86
C HIS A 100 -2.76 -21.77 -5.16
N VAL A 101 -3.39 -20.60 -5.09
CA VAL A 101 -4.68 -20.38 -4.42
C VAL A 101 -5.71 -20.00 -5.47
N GLU A 102 -6.82 -20.73 -5.52
CA GLU A 102 -7.96 -20.43 -6.38
C GLU A 102 -8.40 -18.98 -6.22
N ALA A 103 -8.56 -18.26 -7.33
CA ALA A 103 -8.82 -16.82 -7.31
C ALA A 103 -10.08 -16.46 -6.51
N SER A 104 -11.11 -17.30 -6.59
CA SER A 104 -12.38 -17.15 -5.85
C SER A 104 -12.22 -17.28 -4.32
N ALA A 105 -11.16 -17.96 -3.85
CA ALA A 105 -10.90 -18.17 -2.43
C ALA A 105 -10.04 -17.07 -1.79
N GLN A 106 -9.26 -16.33 -2.59
CA GLN A 106 -8.23 -15.41 -2.08
C GLN A 106 -8.80 -14.32 -1.17
N ALA A 107 -9.92 -13.69 -1.54
CA ALA A 107 -10.55 -12.64 -0.73
C ALA A 107 -10.97 -13.13 0.67
N LYS A 108 -11.54 -14.34 0.74
CA LYS A 108 -11.95 -14.97 1.99
C LYS A 108 -10.76 -15.32 2.88
N LEU A 109 -9.69 -15.85 2.28
CA LEU A 109 -8.45 -16.17 3.02
C LEU A 109 -7.75 -14.89 3.52
N LYS A 110 -7.78 -13.80 2.73
CA LYS A 110 -7.31 -12.48 3.15
C LYS A 110 -8.10 -11.94 4.34
N ALA A 111 -9.43 -12.11 4.34
CA ALA A 111 -10.26 -11.73 5.48
C ALA A 111 -9.85 -12.48 6.76
N LYS A 112 -9.60 -13.80 6.68
CA LYS A 112 -9.09 -14.58 7.83
C LYS A 112 -7.77 -14.04 8.38
N ILE A 113 -6.84 -13.61 7.51
CA ILE A 113 -5.58 -12.98 7.96
C ILE A 113 -5.88 -11.71 8.77
N VAL A 114 -6.80 -10.87 8.28
CA VAL A 114 -7.20 -9.62 8.94
C VAL A 114 -7.88 -9.91 10.28
N GLU A 115 -8.83 -10.84 10.33
CA GLU A 115 -9.49 -11.30 11.56
C GLU A 115 -8.47 -11.79 12.58
N GLY A 116 -7.50 -12.61 12.14
CA GLY A 116 -6.44 -13.13 12.99
C GLY A 116 -5.56 -12.05 13.62
N GLN A 117 -5.26 -10.97 12.90
CA GLN A 117 -4.50 -9.81 13.42
C GLN A 117 -5.35 -8.94 14.36
N LEU A 118 -6.64 -8.81 14.09
CA LEU A 118 -7.54 -7.93 14.82
C LEU A 118 -8.27 -8.62 15.99
N ARG A 119 -8.08 -9.93 16.20
CA ARG A 119 -8.81 -10.76 17.19
C ARG A 119 -8.84 -10.26 18.64
N ARG A 120 -7.96 -9.33 19.01
CA ARG A 120 -7.88 -8.73 20.36
C ARG A 120 -8.70 -7.43 20.49
N LEU A 121 -9.26 -6.95 19.39
CA LEU A 121 -10.06 -5.74 19.33
C LEU A 121 -11.54 -6.11 19.14
N PRO A 122 -12.48 -5.26 19.59
CA PRO A 122 -13.91 -5.48 19.42
C PRO A 122 -14.34 -5.14 17.98
N VAL A 123 -13.79 -5.85 17.00
CA VAL A 123 -13.99 -5.58 15.58
C VAL A 123 -14.39 -6.85 14.84
N VAL A 124 -15.22 -6.67 13.83
CA VAL A 124 -15.69 -7.75 12.95
C VAL A 124 -15.47 -7.30 11.52
N VAL A 125 -14.87 -8.18 10.71
CA VAL A 125 -14.79 -7.95 9.26
C VAL A 125 -16.19 -8.12 8.69
N ALA A 126 -16.77 -7.03 8.18
CA ALA A 126 -18.13 -7.03 7.65
C ALA A 126 -18.19 -7.68 6.25
N GLU A 127 -17.18 -7.42 5.43
CA GLU A 127 -17.16 -7.85 4.03
C GLU A 127 -15.72 -7.99 3.51
N SER A 128 -15.51 -8.94 2.59
CA SER A 128 -14.30 -9.06 1.79
C SER A 128 -14.65 -8.96 0.31
N LEU A 129 -14.16 -7.91 -0.35
CA LEU A 129 -14.40 -7.68 -1.77
C LEU A 129 -13.31 -8.37 -2.60
N PRO A 130 -13.66 -9.34 -3.45
CA PRO A 130 -12.69 -10.01 -4.32
C PRO A 130 -12.15 -9.07 -5.38
N SER A 131 -10.96 -9.40 -5.92
CA SER A 131 -10.44 -8.68 -7.06
C SER A 131 -11.34 -8.92 -8.27
N PRO A 132 -11.70 -7.88 -9.05
CA PRO A 132 -12.46 -8.05 -10.29
C PRO A 132 -11.73 -8.88 -11.35
N SER A 133 -10.40 -8.90 -11.32
CA SER A 133 -9.58 -9.73 -12.20
C SER A 133 -8.35 -10.28 -11.46
N PRO A 134 -8.09 -11.59 -11.51
CA PRO A 134 -6.91 -12.20 -10.89
C PRO A 134 -5.59 -11.95 -11.65
N LEU A 135 -5.68 -11.67 -12.95
CA LEU A 135 -4.56 -11.51 -13.89
C LEU A 135 -4.74 -10.23 -14.71
N GLY A 136 -3.69 -9.77 -15.43
CA GLY A 136 -3.78 -8.58 -16.28
C GLY A 136 -4.06 -7.28 -15.53
N TYR A 137 -3.96 -7.30 -14.20
CA TYR A 137 -4.56 -6.28 -13.34
C TYR A 137 -3.55 -5.19 -12.95
N ARG A 138 -2.25 -5.53 -12.93
CA ARG A 138 -1.23 -4.73 -12.28
C ARG A 138 -0.70 -3.68 -13.25
N ARG A 139 -1.26 -2.48 -13.16
CA ARG A 139 -0.92 -1.32 -14.02
C ARG A 139 0.34 -0.55 -13.58
N ARG A 140 1.00 -0.99 -12.51
CA ARG A 140 2.24 -0.39 -12.02
C ARG A 140 3.22 -1.48 -11.61
N ALA A 141 4.45 -1.36 -12.09
CA ALA A 141 5.51 -2.30 -11.77
C ALA A 141 6.84 -1.57 -11.55
N ARG A 142 7.67 -2.15 -10.67
CA ARG A 142 9.09 -1.88 -10.61
C ARG A 142 9.79 -3.18 -10.99
N VAL A 143 10.54 -3.14 -12.08
CA VAL A 143 11.25 -4.28 -12.66
C VAL A 143 12.74 -3.99 -12.56
N HIS A 144 13.54 -4.99 -12.23
CA HIS A 144 14.98 -4.86 -12.06
C HIS A 144 15.70 -5.36 -13.30
N TYR A 145 16.84 -4.77 -13.62
CA TYR A 145 17.69 -5.26 -14.70
C TYR A 145 19.15 -5.39 -14.28
N ARG A 146 19.85 -6.28 -14.98
CA ARG A 146 21.30 -6.46 -14.90
C ARG A 146 21.83 -6.84 -16.29
N LYS A 147 22.95 -6.23 -16.69
CA LYS A 147 23.66 -6.64 -17.90
C LYS A 147 24.38 -7.97 -17.67
N THR A 148 24.40 -8.79 -18.70
CA THR A 148 25.11 -10.06 -18.74
C THR A 148 25.78 -10.22 -20.11
N ALA A 149 26.67 -11.20 -20.24
CA ALA A 149 27.25 -11.55 -21.53
C ALA A 149 26.18 -11.97 -22.58
N ALA A 150 25.03 -12.48 -22.12
CA ALA A 150 23.93 -12.92 -22.98
C ALA A 150 22.91 -11.80 -23.32
N GLY A 151 23.07 -10.59 -22.76
CA GLY A 151 22.15 -9.47 -22.92
C GLY A 151 21.66 -8.91 -21.60
N LEU A 152 20.49 -8.29 -21.60
CA LEU A 152 19.88 -7.71 -20.40
C LEU A 152 18.94 -8.73 -19.73
N GLU A 153 19.28 -9.17 -18.52
CA GLU A 153 18.28 -9.78 -17.64
C GLU A 153 17.35 -8.69 -17.14
N LEU A 154 16.04 -8.88 -17.29
CA LEU A 154 15.01 -7.93 -16.92
C LEU A 154 13.84 -8.69 -16.28
N GLY A 155 13.58 -8.42 -15.01
CA GLY A 155 12.51 -9.11 -14.29
C GLY A 155 12.44 -8.75 -12.82
N PHE A 156 11.97 -9.68 -12.00
CA PHE A 156 11.76 -9.47 -10.57
C PHE A 156 12.80 -10.21 -9.76
N TYR A 157 12.93 -9.86 -8.48
CA TYR A 157 13.76 -10.64 -7.58
C TYR A 157 13.16 -12.04 -7.34
N GLY A 158 14.03 -13.04 -7.27
CA GLY A 158 13.65 -14.40 -6.92
C GLY A 158 13.18 -14.53 -5.48
N GLN A 159 12.46 -15.61 -5.18
CA GLN A 159 11.99 -15.89 -3.82
C GLN A 159 13.16 -15.88 -2.83
N ARG A 160 13.06 -15.05 -1.78
CA ARG A 160 14.07 -14.92 -0.72
C ARG A 160 15.48 -14.61 -1.24
N SER A 161 15.59 -13.92 -2.38
CA SER A 161 16.85 -13.62 -3.04
C SER A 161 16.85 -12.23 -3.66
N HIS A 162 18.05 -11.68 -3.92
CA HIS A 162 18.23 -10.50 -4.77
C HIS A 162 18.73 -10.86 -6.19
N ALA A 163 18.72 -12.14 -6.54
CA ALA A 163 18.93 -12.59 -7.91
C ALA A 163 17.73 -12.20 -8.77
N ILE A 164 17.98 -11.68 -9.97
CA ILE A 164 16.92 -11.34 -10.93
C ILE A 164 16.48 -12.63 -11.62
N VAL A 165 15.17 -12.88 -11.60
CA VAL A 165 14.51 -13.88 -12.44
C VAL A 165 14.10 -13.17 -13.72
N ASP A 166 14.81 -13.45 -14.80
CA ASP A 166 14.50 -12.89 -16.12
C ASP A 166 13.07 -13.25 -16.53
N CYS A 167 12.29 -12.24 -16.90
CA CYS A 167 10.85 -12.35 -17.10
C CYS A 167 10.47 -11.79 -18.48
N ALA A 168 10.17 -12.69 -19.41
CA ALA A 168 9.74 -12.34 -20.76
C ALA A 168 8.27 -11.86 -20.79
N THR A 169 7.43 -12.44 -19.94
CA THR A 169 6.01 -12.10 -19.79
C THR A 169 5.58 -12.29 -18.34
N CYS A 170 4.74 -11.40 -17.83
CA CYS A 170 4.21 -11.48 -16.47
C CYS A 170 2.67 -11.48 -16.46
N PRO A 171 2.01 -12.62 -16.17
CA PRO A 171 0.55 -12.75 -16.28
C PRO A 171 -0.26 -11.79 -15.41
N VAL A 172 0.31 -11.27 -14.31
CA VAL A 172 -0.38 -10.31 -13.44
C VAL A 172 -0.25 -8.87 -13.93
N LEU A 173 0.74 -8.54 -14.76
CA LEU A 173 0.90 -7.19 -15.31
C LEU A 173 -0.21 -6.90 -16.29
N ASP A 174 -0.65 -5.64 -16.29
CA ASP A 174 -1.43 -5.10 -17.41
C ASP A 174 -0.71 -5.41 -18.74
N PRO A 175 -1.40 -5.94 -19.77
CA PRO A 175 -0.73 -6.37 -21.01
C PRO A 175 0.07 -5.27 -21.70
N ALA A 176 -0.42 -4.03 -21.67
CA ALA A 176 0.32 -2.90 -22.24
C ALA A 176 1.60 -2.62 -21.46
N LEU A 177 1.52 -2.69 -20.13
CA LEU A 177 2.69 -2.56 -19.26
C LEU A 177 3.73 -3.66 -19.49
N ASP A 178 3.29 -4.91 -19.59
CA ASP A 178 4.16 -6.07 -19.83
C ASP A 178 4.95 -5.86 -21.13
N TRP A 179 4.25 -5.52 -22.22
CA TRP A 179 4.87 -5.19 -23.51
C TRP A 179 5.87 -4.03 -23.43
N ALA A 180 5.47 -2.92 -22.78
CA ALA A 180 6.28 -1.71 -22.74
C ALA A 180 7.59 -1.92 -21.97
N VAL A 181 7.56 -2.70 -20.88
CA VAL A 181 8.76 -3.05 -20.11
C VAL A 181 9.75 -3.83 -20.98
N GLN A 182 9.29 -4.73 -21.86
CA GLN A 182 10.19 -5.50 -22.72
C GLN A 182 10.98 -4.63 -23.71
N GLN A 183 10.47 -3.44 -24.08
CA GLN A 183 11.17 -2.50 -24.98
C GLN A 183 12.52 -2.06 -24.41
N VAL A 184 12.68 -2.06 -23.08
CA VAL A 184 13.93 -1.68 -22.40
C VAL A 184 15.10 -2.57 -22.78
N ARG A 185 14.86 -3.83 -23.19
CA ARG A 185 15.91 -4.74 -23.64
C ARG A 185 16.66 -4.20 -24.86
N ALA A 186 15.97 -3.51 -25.77
CA ALA A 186 16.59 -2.88 -26.94
C ALA A 186 17.51 -1.70 -26.57
N TRP A 187 17.36 -1.16 -25.37
CA TRP A 187 18.15 -0.02 -24.88
C TRP A 187 19.34 -0.44 -24.00
N ALA A 188 19.59 -1.74 -23.85
CA ALA A 188 20.54 -2.30 -22.90
C ALA A 188 21.92 -1.63 -22.95
N GLN A 189 22.45 -1.33 -24.14
CA GLN A 189 23.80 -0.77 -24.28
C GLN A 189 23.98 0.58 -23.55
N TRP A 190 22.95 1.43 -23.52
CA TRP A 190 23.00 2.75 -22.88
C TRP A 190 22.62 2.74 -21.39
N LEU A 191 22.13 1.62 -20.87
CA LEU A 191 21.80 1.50 -19.45
C LEU A 191 23.06 1.33 -18.59
N PRO A 192 23.02 1.67 -17.29
CA PRO A 192 23.98 1.19 -16.30
C PRO A 192 24.08 -0.34 -16.24
N GLU A 193 25.10 -0.85 -15.56
CA GLU A 193 25.30 -2.30 -15.37
C GLU A 193 24.11 -3.00 -14.67
N ARG A 194 23.46 -2.27 -13.75
CA ARG A 194 22.28 -2.72 -13.02
C ARG A 194 21.41 -1.52 -12.69
N GLY A 195 20.11 -1.75 -12.58
CA GLY A 195 19.16 -0.71 -12.20
C GLY A 195 17.74 -1.24 -12.15
N GLU A 196 16.79 -0.33 -12.30
CA GLU A 196 15.37 -0.64 -12.32
C GLU A 196 14.63 0.17 -13.39
N VAL A 197 13.47 -0.33 -13.77
CA VAL A 197 12.47 0.31 -14.63
C VAL A 197 11.22 0.45 -13.79
N VAL A 198 10.64 1.65 -13.74
CA VAL A 198 9.35 1.88 -13.10
C VAL A 198 8.34 2.16 -14.19
N GLY A 199 7.33 1.31 -14.33
CA GLY A 199 6.31 1.46 -15.36
C GLY A 199 4.94 1.76 -14.77
N LEU A 200 4.15 2.54 -15.52
CA LEU A 200 2.79 2.91 -15.19
C LEU A 200 1.93 2.84 -16.46
N SER A 201 0.78 2.18 -16.36
CA SER A 201 -0.19 1.99 -17.43
C SER A 201 -1.58 2.50 -17.03
N ASN A 202 -2.36 2.91 -18.01
CA ASN A 202 -3.81 3.17 -17.87
C ASN A 202 -4.68 2.10 -18.57
N GLY A 203 -4.09 0.97 -18.98
CA GLY A 203 -4.75 -0.15 -19.68
C GLY A 203 -4.40 -0.24 -21.16
N SER A 204 -3.92 0.86 -21.76
CA SER A 204 -3.59 0.87 -23.19
C SER A 204 -2.43 1.79 -23.55
N GLU A 205 -2.13 2.76 -22.69
CA GLU A 205 -1.01 3.68 -22.78
C GLU A 205 -0.10 3.51 -21.58
N VAL A 206 1.21 3.59 -21.83
CA VAL A 206 2.24 3.36 -20.81
C VAL A 206 3.23 4.51 -20.79
N VAL A 207 3.72 4.83 -19.60
CA VAL A 207 4.91 5.64 -19.39
C VAL A 207 5.92 4.88 -18.55
N LEU A 208 7.20 5.00 -18.90
CA LEU A 208 8.29 4.34 -18.18
C LEU A 208 9.19 5.37 -17.49
N GLY A 209 9.80 4.96 -16.40
CA GLY A 209 10.79 5.70 -15.64
C GLY A 209 12.08 4.89 -15.52
N LEU A 210 13.21 5.51 -15.85
CA LEU A 210 14.54 4.90 -15.75
C LEU A 210 15.39 5.66 -14.71
N PRO A 211 15.28 5.32 -13.41
CA PRO A 211 16.14 5.87 -12.38
C PRO A 211 17.59 5.46 -12.57
N GLY A 212 18.50 6.38 -12.26
CA GLY A 212 19.95 6.17 -12.40
C GLY A 212 20.47 6.32 -13.84
N VAL A 213 19.60 6.46 -14.83
CA VAL A 213 19.97 6.61 -16.25
C VAL A 213 20.11 8.09 -16.60
N ARG A 214 21.28 8.46 -17.13
CA ARG A 214 21.55 9.82 -17.64
C ARG A 214 21.04 9.95 -19.07
N HIS A 215 20.82 11.19 -19.51
CA HIS A 215 20.48 11.44 -20.90
C HIS A 215 21.65 11.08 -21.83
N ASP A 216 21.30 10.51 -22.97
CA ASP A 216 22.19 10.22 -24.09
C ASP A 216 21.40 10.43 -25.40
N PRO A 217 21.93 11.15 -26.40
CA PRO A 217 21.20 11.43 -27.64
C PRO A 217 20.81 10.18 -28.45
N GLU A 218 21.65 9.14 -28.44
CA GLU A 218 21.36 7.90 -29.16
C GLU A 218 20.29 7.09 -28.42
N LEU A 219 20.34 7.07 -27.08
CA LEU A 219 19.26 6.51 -26.27
C LEU A 219 17.95 7.26 -26.50
N GLU A 220 17.96 8.59 -26.58
CA GLU A 220 16.77 9.37 -26.88
C GLU A 220 16.20 9.00 -28.26
N ALA A 221 17.04 8.90 -29.29
CA ALA A 221 16.61 8.47 -30.63
C ALA A 221 16.01 7.05 -30.60
N ALA A 222 16.65 6.12 -29.87
CA ALA A 222 16.17 4.75 -29.71
C ALA A 222 14.83 4.68 -28.94
N ILE A 223 14.61 5.53 -27.94
CA ILE A 223 13.32 5.65 -27.26
C ILE A 223 12.27 6.18 -28.24
N ARG A 224 12.57 7.27 -28.96
CA ARG A 224 11.65 7.89 -29.92
C ARG A 224 11.20 6.95 -31.04
N ALA A 225 12.05 6.03 -31.46
CA ALA A 225 11.73 5.03 -32.47
C ALA A 225 10.63 4.03 -32.04
N VAL A 226 10.36 3.92 -30.73
CA VAL A 226 9.36 2.99 -30.17
C VAL A 226 8.12 3.73 -29.65
N LEU A 227 8.18 5.05 -29.49
CA LEU A 227 7.04 5.82 -29.00
C LEU A 227 5.89 5.79 -30.02
N GLY A 228 4.67 5.68 -29.52
CA GLY A 228 3.45 5.84 -30.31
C GLY A 228 2.66 7.08 -29.91
N GLU A 229 1.63 7.39 -30.68
CA GLU A 229 0.75 8.53 -30.44
C GLU A 229 -0.33 8.21 -29.39
N PRO A 230 -0.80 9.21 -28.61
CA PRO A 230 -1.92 9.05 -27.69
C PRO A 230 -3.18 8.52 -28.38
N LYS A 231 -3.98 7.76 -27.63
CA LYS A 231 -5.28 7.30 -28.11
C LYS A 231 -6.34 8.36 -27.81
N ASP A 232 -6.75 9.12 -28.82
CA ASP A 232 -7.84 10.09 -28.71
C ASP A 232 -9.20 9.37 -28.76
N GLY A 233 -10.03 9.56 -27.72
CA GLY A 233 -11.48 9.32 -27.79
C GLY A 233 -11.96 7.86 -27.88
N GLU A 234 -13.25 7.70 -27.63
CA GLU A 234 -14.03 6.46 -27.57
C GLU A 234 -13.86 5.62 -28.85
N ASP A 235 -13.01 4.59 -28.81
CA ASP A 235 -12.98 3.56 -29.85
C ASP A 235 -12.78 2.21 -29.14
N SER A 236 -13.81 1.37 -29.29
CA SER A 236 -14.01 -0.04 -28.95
C SER A 236 -13.02 -0.75 -28.01
N GLU A 237 -13.57 -1.43 -27.00
CA GLU A 237 -12.89 -2.36 -26.07
C GLU A 237 -12.13 -3.52 -26.76
N GLU A 238 -12.30 -3.71 -28.07
CA GLU A 238 -11.67 -4.78 -28.82
C GLU A 238 -10.42 -4.29 -29.59
N SER A 239 -9.25 -4.58 -29.03
CA SER A 239 -7.91 -4.58 -29.68
C SER A 239 -7.19 -3.26 -29.94
N LYS A 240 -7.11 -2.38 -28.93
CA LYS A 240 -6.20 -1.23 -28.99
C LYS A 240 -4.76 -1.65 -28.62
N GLU A 241 -3.93 -1.97 -29.63
CA GLU A 241 -2.49 -2.29 -29.50
C GLU A 241 -1.77 -1.39 -28.49
N PRO A 242 -0.91 -1.91 -27.60
CA PRO A 242 -0.32 -1.13 -26.52
C PRO A 242 0.58 0.00 -27.03
N VAL A 243 0.55 1.15 -26.35
CA VAL A 243 1.34 2.34 -26.75
C VAL A 243 2.26 2.78 -25.62
N LEU A 244 3.54 2.97 -25.94
CA LEU A 244 4.49 3.68 -25.08
C LEU A 244 4.48 5.17 -25.43
N LEU A 245 3.99 6.01 -24.52
CA LEU A 245 3.89 7.46 -24.77
C LEU A 245 5.18 8.21 -24.46
N GLY A 246 5.97 7.70 -23.53
CA GLY A 246 7.21 8.36 -23.16
C GLY A 246 7.96 7.71 -22.00
N VAL A 247 9.20 8.16 -21.86
CA VAL A 247 10.17 7.66 -20.87
C VAL A 247 10.74 8.85 -20.09
N GLN A 248 10.77 8.74 -18.76
CA GLN A 248 11.41 9.72 -17.89
C GLN A 248 12.73 9.18 -17.33
N LEU A 249 13.84 9.82 -17.69
CA LEU A 249 15.20 9.51 -17.23
C LEU A 249 15.53 10.31 -15.96
N ARG A 250 16.12 9.66 -14.95
CA ARG A 250 16.57 10.32 -13.71
C ARG A 250 18.01 9.94 -13.33
N GLY A 251 19.00 10.55 -13.97
CA GLY A 251 20.43 10.33 -13.71
C GLY A 251 21.07 11.48 -12.93
N GLY A 252 21.55 11.24 -11.71
CA GLY A 252 22.11 12.30 -10.86
C GLY A 252 21.10 13.42 -10.60
N ARG A 253 21.42 14.64 -11.03
CA ARG A 253 20.51 15.81 -10.93
C ARG A 253 19.59 15.98 -12.14
N GLU A 254 19.82 15.25 -13.23
CA GLU A 254 19.04 15.36 -14.46
C GLU A 254 17.64 14.75 -14.30
N ARG A 255 16.66 15.38 -14.93
CA ARG A 255 15.27 14.94 -15.03
C ARG A 255 14.81 15.22 -16.46
N VAL A 256 14.95 14.23 -17.34
CA VAL A 256 14.67 14.38 -18.78
C VAL A 256 13.48 13.51 -19.14
N GLY A 257 12.51 14.07 -19.88
CA GLY A 257 11.40 13.32 -20.45
C GLY A 257 11.53 13.24 -21.96
N VAL A 258 11.44 12.03 -22.51
CA VAL A 258 11.34 11.79 -23.95
C VAL A 258 9.89 11.38 -24.23
N GLY A 259 9.18 12.15 -25.04
CA GLY A 259 7.73 11.98 -25.26
C GLY A 259 6.87 12.46 -24.08
N ARG A 260 5.64 11.96 -24.00
CA ARG A 260 4.69 12.28 -22.91
C ARG A 260 4.95 11.37 -21.72
N THR A 261 5.30 11.96 -20.58
CA THR A 261 5.73 11.22 -19.37
C THR A 261 4.70 11.20 -18.24
N HIS A 262 3.46 11.60 -18.53
CA HIS A 262 2.34 11.60 -17.58
C HIS A 262 1.11 10.96 -18.21
N LEU A 263 0.43 10.14 -17.41
CA LEU A 263 -0.86 9.53 -17.72
C LEU A 263 -1.96 10.16 -16.89
N GLU A 264 -3.16 10.17 -17.46
CA GLU A 264 -4.40 10.40 -16.73
C GLU A 264 -4.96 9.03 -16.31
N LEU A 265 -5.13 8.81 -15.01
CA LEU A 265 -5.66 7.56 -14.47
C LEU A 265 -7.02 7.80 -13.80
N ASP A 266 -7.87 6.77 -13.78
CA ASP A 266 -9.08 6.72 -12.94
C ASP A 266 -9.99 7.96 -13.07
N GLY A 267 -10.12 8.48 -14.30
CA GLY A 267 -11.13 9.46 -14.68
C GLY A 267 -12.26 8.76 -15.42
N ASP A 268 -13.48 8.88 -14.91
CA ASP A 268 -14.70 8.35 -15.52
C ASP A 268 -15.83 9.39 -15.41
N GLY A 269 -16.35 9.84 -16.56
CA GLY A 269 -17.42 10.84 -16.63
C GLY A 269 -17.16 12.07 -15.75
N PRO A 270 -17.89 12.27 -14.64
CA PRO A 270 -17.71 13.42 -13.75
C PRO A 270 -16.45 13.34 -12.87
N THR A 271 -15.79 12.21 -12.71
CA THR A 271 -14.63 12.08 -11.82
C THR A 271 -13.37 12.66 -12.49
N PRO A 272 -12.73 13.70 -11.89
CA PRO A 272 -11.45 14.17 -12.39
C PRO A 272 -10.42 13.03 -12.40
N PRO A 273 -9.56 12.90 -13.43
CA PRO A 273 -8.48 11.93 -13.43
C PRO A 273 -7.36 12.32 -12.47
N VAL A 274 -6.51 11.34 -12.16
CA VAL A 274 -5.21 11.53 -11.51
C VAL A 274 -4.13 11.63 -12.58
N SER A 275 -3.66 12.84 -12.84
CA SER A 275 -2.52 13.08 -13.73
C SER A 275 -1.21 12.80 -13.02
N GLN A 276 -0.43 11.82 -13.47
CA GLN A 276 0.85 11.50 -12.84
C GLN A 276 1.86 10.77 -13.74
N GLY A 277 3.14 10.82 -13.35
CA GLY A 277 4.22 10.12 -14.02
C GLY A 277 4.59 8.79 -13.33
N PRO A 278 5.61 8.07 -13.84
CA PRO A 278 5.96 6.74 -13.35
C PRO A 278 6.55 6.74 -11.93
N PHE A 279 7.10 7.86 -11.45
CA PHE A 279 7.80 7.89 -10.15
C PHE A 279 6.90 8.18 -8.94
N THR A 280 5.68 8.68 -9.14
CA THR A 280 4.71 8.86 -8.05
C THR A 280 3.86 7.59 -7.88
N PHE A 281 3.37 7.34 -6.67
CA PHE A 281 2.59 6.14 -6.38
C PHE A 281 1.20 6.16 -7.03
N SER A 282 0.78 4.99 -7.52
CA SER A 282 -0.58 4.73 -7.97
C SER A 282 -1.04 3.38 -7.44
N GLN A 283 -2.34 3.24 -7.19
CA GLN A 283 -2.93 1.95 -6.86
C GLN A 283 -2.72 0.95 -7.99
N ALA A 284 -2.40 -0.30 -7.65
CA ALA A 284 -1.96 -1.31 -8.62
C ALA A 284 -3.09 -1.82 -9.53
N GLN A 285 -4.33 -1.84 -9.03
CA GLN A 285 -5.50 -2.37 -9.73
C GLN A 285 -6.59 -1.30 -9.89
N ALA A 286 -6.89 -0.90 -11.13
CA ALA A 286 -7.79 0.22 -11.42
C ALA A 286 -9.24 -0.03 -10.98
N ALA A 287 -9.82 -1.18 -11.31
CA ALA A 287 -11.21 -1.50 -10.99
C ALA A 287 -11.43 -1.62 -9.48
N GLN A 288 -10.52 -2.29 -8.77
CA GLN A 288 -10.63 -2.37 -7.31
C GLN A 288 -10.34 -1.04 -6.62
N ASN A 289 -9.45 -0.21 -7.19
CA ASN A 289 -9.26 1.17 -6.71
C ASN A 289 -10.56 1.99 -6.83
N ARG A 290 -11.35 1.84 -7.91
CA ARG A 290 -12.66 2.51 -8.02
C ARG A 290 -13.59 2.09 -6.88
N ASN A 291 -13.67 0.80 -6.56
CA ASN A 291 -14.46 0.30 -5.43
C ASN A 291 -13.97 0.87 -4.09
N LEU A 292 -12.65 0.92 -3.88
CA LEU A 292 -12.03 1.48 -2.67
C LEU A 292 -12.34 2.98 -2.53
N VAL A 293 -12.14 3.76 -3.59
CA VAL A 293 -12.39 5.21 -3.61
C VAL A 293 -13.86 5.52 -3.39
N GLU A 294 -14.77 4.78 -4.04
CA GLU A 294 -16.21 4.95 -3.86
C GLU A 294 -16.63 4.62 -2.43
N HIS A 295 -16.10 3.53 -1.85
CA HIS A 295 -16.37 3.17 -0.47
C HIS A 295 -15.94 4.28 0.51
N VAL A 296 -14.70 4.78 0.40
CA VAL A 296 -14.20 5.89 1.22
C VAL A 296 -15.05 7.16 1.02
N ALA A 297 -15.39 7.48 -0.23
CA ALA A 297 -16.22 8.65 -0.54
C ALA A 297 -17.65 8.53 0.03
N ALA A 298 -18.25 7.35 0.01
CA ALA A 298 -19.55 7.08 0.61
C ALA A 298 -19.53 7.34 2.12
N ARG A 299 -18.47 6.89 2.82
CA ARG A 299 -18.27 7.19 4.25
C ARG A 299 -18.11 8.68 4.50
N VAL A 300 -17.48 9.45 3.62
CA VAL A 300 -17.39 10.91 3.79
C VAL A 300 -18.74 11.61 3.55
N ARG A 301 -19.56 11.14 2.59
CA ARG A 301 -20.88 11.72 2.27
C ARG A 301 -21.86 11.68 3.44
N GLU A 302 -21.77 10.65 4.28
CA GLU A 302 -22.63 10.49 5.46
C GLU A 302 -22.45 11.62 6.49
N SER A 303 -21.30 12.32 6.51
CA SER A 303 -21.08 13.51 7.35
C SER A 303 -21.58 14.82 6.71
N GLY A 304 -22.23 14.74 5.54
CA GLY A 304 -22.88 15.86 4.86
C GLY A 304 -21.95 16.77 4.04
N ARG A 305 -22.55 17.54 3.12
CA ARG A 305 -21.79 18.38 2.15
C ARG A 305 -21.04 19.55 2.78
N ASP A 306 -21.37 19.92 4.01
CA ASP A 306 -20.68 20.97 4.76
C ASP A 306 -19.44 20.48 5.53
N ALA A 307 -19.17 19.15 5.50
CA ALA A 307 -18.05 18.56 6.20
C ALA A 307 -16.70 19.15 5.75
N ARG A 308 -15.84 19.44 6.72
CA ARG A 308 -14.43 19.77 6.51
C ARG A 308 -13.62 18.49 6.65
N VAL A 309 -12.98 18.08 5.56
CA VAL A 309 -12.23 16.81 5.50
C VAL A 309 -10.73 17.08 5.59
N LEU A 310 -10.04 16.34 6.46
CA LEU A 310 -8.58 16.25 6.47
C LEU A 310 -8.18 14.91 5.88
N GLU A 311 -7.37 14.90 4.83
CA GLU A 311 -6.79 13.69 4.25
C GLU A 311 -5.28 13.71 4.51
N LEU A 312 -4.79 12.69 5.21
CA LEU A 312 -3.36 12.50 5.46
C LEU A 312 -2.83 11.38 4.57
N HIS A 313 -1.61 11.56 4.09
CA HIS A 313 -0.99 10.68 3.09
C HIS A 313 -1.76 10.67 1.76
N ALA A 314 -2.18 11.87 1.33
CA ALA A 314 -3.06 12.03 0.17
C ALA A 314 -2.42 11.64 -1.18
N GLY A 315 -1.09 11.52 -1.24
CA GLY A 315 -0.34 11.28 -2.46
C GLY A 315 -0.71 12.26 -3.58
N VAL A 316 -1.06 11.70 -4.73
CA VAL A 316 -1.50 12.43 -5.93
C VAL A 316 -3.00 12.78 -5.91
N GLY A 317 -3.71 12.50 -4.82
CA GLY A 317 -5.14 12.75 -4.65
C GLY A 317 -6.05 11.61 -5.10
N ASN A 318 -5.69 10.37 -4.74
CA ASN A 318 -6.52 9.20 -5.04
C ASN A 318 -7.93 9.35 -4.42
N PHE A 319 -8.03 9.84 -3.19
CA PHE A 319 -9.33 10.14 -2.58
C PHE A 319 -9.68 11.62 -2.75
N SER A 320 -8.72 12.54 -2.54
CA SER A 320 -8.96 13.99 -2.51
C SER A 320 -9.86 14.51 -3.62
N ARG A 321 -9.64 14.07 -4.87
CA ARG A 321 -10.39 14.54 -6.04
C ARG A 321 -11.88 14.20 -6.00
N VAL A 322 -12.21 13.04 -5.44
CA VAL A 322 -13.59 12.57 -5.25
C VAL A 322 -14.19 13.20 -3.99
N LEU A 323 -13.42 13.26 -2.90
CA LEU A 323 -13.87 13.84 -1.63
C LEU A 323 -14.24 15.33 -1.77
N ALA A 324 -13.53 16.09 -2.60
CA ALA A 324 -13.81 17.50 -2.85
C ALA A 324 -15.18 17.79 -3.48
N ARG A 325 -15.80 16.77 -4.10
CA ARG A 325 -17.17 16.86 -4.65
C ARG A 325 -18.24 16.63 -3.57
N SER A 326 -17.90 15.84 -2.55
CA SER A 326 -18.80 15.39 -1.49
C SER A 326 -18.74 16.24 -0.21
N ALA A 327 -17.71 17.10 -0.07
CA ALA A 327 -17.44 17.86 1.14
C ALA A 327 -17.34 19.38 0.88
N LYS A 328 -17.26 20.19 1.94
CA LYS A 328 -17.10 21.65 1.84
C LYS A 328 -15.73 22.05 1.32
N ALA A 329 -14.71 21.37 1.82
CA ALA A 329 -13.33 21.49 1.38
C ALA A 329 -12.53 20.33 1.94
N VAL A 330 -11.49 19.95 1.20
CA VAL A 330 -10.52 18.92 1.59
C VAL A 330 -9.19 19.60 1.88
N TRP A 331 -8.59 19.29 3.02
CA TRP A 331 -7.20 19.62 3.33
C TRP A 331 -6.38 18.35 3.15
N ALA A 332 -5.59 18.29 2.08
CA ALA A 332 -4.83 17.10 1.70
C ALA A 332 -3.35 17.32 2.01
N VAL A 333 -2.73 16.39 2.73
CA VAL A 333 -1.32 16.50 3.12
C VAL A 333 -0.55 15.22 2.82
N ASP A 334 0.63 15.39 2.22
CA ASP A 334 1.55 14.31 1.89
C ASP A 334 3.01 14.75 1.99
N GLY A 335 3.93 13.81 2.23
CA GLY A 335 5.36 14.09 2.31
C GLY A 335 6.03 14.29 0.94
N ASP A 336 5.46 13.70 -0.11
CA ASP A 336 5.99 13.71 -1.46
C ASP A 336 5.72 15.04 -2.18
N ARG A 337 6.79 15.68 -2.65
CA ARG A 337 6.72 16.97 -3.32
C ARG A 337 6.07 16.88 -4.70
N GLU A 338 6.40 15.84 -5.46
CA GLU A 338 5.91 15.64 -6.82
C GLU A 338 4.42 15.27 -6.79
N ALA A 339 4.02 14.41 -5.84
CA ALA A 339 2.64 14.02 -5.66
C ALA A 339 1.73 15.20 -5.32
N ILE A 340 2.12 16.04 -4.35
CA ILE A 340 1.37 17.26 -4.00
C ILE A 340 1.33 18.25 -5.16
N ALA A 341 2.42 18.42 -5.91
CA ALA A 341 2.42 19.29 -7.08
C ALA A 341 1.42 18.80 -8.16
N ASN A 342 1.32 17.48 -8.37
CA ASN A 342 0.34 16.89 -9.27
C ASN A 342 -1.09 17.15 -8.78
N LEU A 343 -1.35 16.92 -7.48
CA LEU A 343 -2.66 17.18 -6.87
C LEU A 343 -3.07 18.66 -6.97
N GLN A 344 -2.14 19.59 -6.75
CA GLN A 344 -2.40 21.03 -6.90
C GLN A 344 -2.82 21.38 -8.33
N ARG A 345 -2.13 20.85 -9.35
CA ARG A 345 -2.50 21.07 -10.75
C ARG A 345 -3.85 20.47 -11.09
N THR A 346 -4.16 19.27 -10.59
CA THR A 346 -5.49 18.66 -10.78
C THR A 346 -6.57 19.51 -10.12
N ALA A 347 -6.34 19.98 -8.89
CA ALA A 347 -7.30 20.82 -8.17
C ALA A 347 -7.56 22.14 -8.89
N GLU A 348 -6.51 22.79 -9.41
CA GLU A 348 -6.63 24.02 -10.19
C GLU A 348 -7.37 23.78 -11.52
N ARG A 349 -6.93 22.80 -12.31
CA ARG A 349 -7.52 22.45 -13.62
C ARG A 349 -9.00 22.13 -13.54
N TRP A 350 -9.44 21.48 -12.45
CA TRP A 350 -10.82 21.02 -12.26
C TRP A 350 -11.62 21.88 -11.28
N GLY A 351 -11.08 23.01 -10.80
CA GLY A 351 -11.76 23.90 -9.87
C GLY A 351 -12.16 23.23 -8.54
N LEU A 352 -11.37 22.27 -8.05
CA LEU A 352 -11.67 21.51 -6.85
C LEU A 352 -11.29 22.28 -5.58
N ARG A 353 -12.13 22.21 -4.55
CA ARG A 353 -11.90 22.83 -3.23
C ARG A 353 -10.93 22.00 -2.39
N ILE A 354 -9.70 21.87 -2.88
CA ILE A 354 -8.61 21.10 -2.25
C ILE A 354 -7.50 22.06 -1.82
N ASN A 355 -7.16 22.03 -0.54
CA ASN A 355 -5.99 22.71 0.01
C ASN A 355 -4.86 21.67 0.20
N ALA A 356 -4.11 21.44 -0.88
CA ALA A 356 -3.01 20.46 -0.91
C ALA A 356 -1.70 21.08 -0.41
N LYS A 357 -1.07 20.45 0.59
CA LYS A 357 0.19 20.91 1.18
C LYS A 357 1.17 19.77 1.41
N ARG A 358 2.45 20.04 1.15
CA ARG A 358 3.52 19.13 1.55
C ARG A 358 3.73 19.20 3.07
N GLY A 359 3.78 18.04 3.73
CA GLY A 359 4.01 17.94 5.17
C GLY A 359 4.04 16.50 5.68
N GLN A 360 4.57 16.30 6.88
CA GLN A 360 4.47 15.02 7.59
C GLN A 360 3.15 14.98 8.36
N ALA A 361 2.40 13.89 8.20
CA ALA A 361 1.06 13.72 8.78
C ALA A 361 1.08 13.82 10.31
N GLU A 362 2.04 13.17 10.95
CA GLU A 362 2.21 13.08 12.40
C GLU A 362 2.51 14.47 12.99
N ARG A 363 3.42 15.22 12.35
CA ARG A 363 3.74 16.60 12.76
C ARG A 363 2.53 17.52 12.61
N LEU A 364 1.74 17.32 11.57
CA LEU A 364 0.52 18.09 11.36
C LEU A 364 -0.53 17.76 12.44
N LEU A 365 -0.74 16.49 12.74
CA LEU A 365 -1.66 16.04 13.78
C LEU A 365 -1.30 16.65 15.14
N ALA A 366 -0.05 16.54 15.57
CA ALA A 366 0.44 17.15 16.81
C ALA A 366 0.18 18.66 16.88
N LYS A 367 0.44 19.36 15.76
CA LYS A 367 0.18 20.81 15.64
C LYS A 367 -1.31 21.13 15.71
N LEU A 368 -2.15 20.35 15.03
CA LEU A 368 -3.60 20.55 15.01
C LEU A 368 -4.20 20.30 16.38
N ALA A 369 -3.81 19.21 17.05
CA ALA A 369 -4.19 18.86 18.41
C ALA A 369 -3.83 20.01 19.38
N THR A 370 -2.59 20.49 19.35
CA THR A 370 -2.13 21.62 20.18
C THR A 370 -2.92 22.91 19.91
N SER A 371 -3.28 23.17 18.65
CA SER A 371 -4.02 24.38 18.26
C SER A 371 -5.52 24.30 18.56
N GLY A 372 -6.05 23.13 18.90
CA GLY A 372 -7.49 22.87 19.04
C GLY A 372 -8.25 22.89 17.70
N ARG A 373 -7.55 22.88 16.56
CA ARG A 373 -8.19 22.90 15.23
C ARG A 373 -8.67 21.49 14.88
N ARG A 374 -9.96 21.40 14.55
CA ARG A 374 -10.62 20.13 14.24
C ARG A 374 -11.18 20.07 12.82
N TYR A 375 -11.47 18.84 12.40
CA TYR A 375 -12.08 18.45 11.14
C TYR A 375 -13.23 17.48 11.40
N ASP A 376 -14.24 17.51 10.53
CA ASP A 376 -15.44 16.70 10.71
C ASP A 376 -15.12 15.24 10.37
N VAL A 377 -14.41 15.03 9.25
CA VAL A 377 -13.90 13.72 8.84
C VAL A 377 -12.38 13.75 8.68
N VAL A 378 -11.70 12.70 9.13
CA VAL A 378 -10.29 12.47 8.83
C VAL A 378 -10.13 11.17 8.02
N VAL A 379 -9.53 11.26 6.83
CA VAL A 379 -9.20 10.11 5.97
C VAL A 379 -7.70 9.87 6.02
N LEU A 380 -7.28 8.62 6.16
CA LEU A 380 -5.88 8.21 6.31
C LEU A 380 -5.57 7.06 5.35
N ASP A 381 -4.45 7.14 4.62
CA ASP A 381 -3.88 6.05 3.84
C ASP A 381 -2.35 5.96 4.08
N PRO A 382 -1.93 5.62 5.31
CA PRO A 382 -0.54 5.71 5.73
C PRO A 382 0.34 4.61 5.09
N PRO A 383 1.67 4.78 5.12
CA PRO A 383 2.60 3.70 4.74
C PRO A 383 2.44 2.46 5.65
N ARG A 384 3.09 1.34 5.28
CA ARG A 384 3.06 0.06 6.04
C ARG A 384 3.42 0.19 7.53
N SER A 385 4.08 1.26 7.95
CA SER A 385 4.36 1.53 9.37
C SER A 385 3.15 1.96 10.19
N GLY A 386 2.01 2.30 9.55
CA GLY A 386 0.87 2.97 10.14
C GLY A 386 1.18 4.42 10.54
N ILE A 387 0.29 5.05 11.32
CA ILE A 387 0.47 6.41 11.87
C ILE A 387 1.20 6.38 13.23
N GLY A 388 1.13 5.26 13.94
CA GLY A 388 1.74 5.08 15.26
C GLY A 388 0.90 5.67 16.40
N GLU A 389 1.15 5.17 17.62
CA GLU A 389 0.32 5.49 18.78
C GLU A 389 0.26 6.97 19.14
N ALA A 390 1.37 7.70 18.97
CA ALA A 390 1.42 9.13 19.27
C ALA A 390 0.50 9.93 18.33
N ALA A 391 0.58 9.67 17.02
CA ALA A 391 -0.29 10.31 16.05
C ALA A 391 -1.75 9.87 16.20
N ALA A 392 -2.00 8.59 16.55
CA ALA A 392 -3.33 8.10 16.87
C ALA A 392 -3.96 8.83 18.07
N ARG A 393 -3.17 9.11 19.13
CA ARG A 393 -3.62 9.94 20.26
C ARG A 393 -3.92 11.38 19.84
N ASP A 394 -3.06 11.99 19.03
CA ASP A 394 -3.29 13.35 18.52
C ASP A 394 -4.55 13.41 17.64
N LEU A 395 -4.80 12.37 16.84
CA LEU A 395 -5.97 12.25 15.97
C LEU A 395 -7.29 12.35 16.74
N LEU A 396 -7.39 11.76 17.93
CA LEU A 396 -8.58 11.84 18.79
C LEU A 396 -8.98 13.30 19.11
N SER A 397 -8.00 14.20 19.19
CA SER A 397 -8.20 15.64 19.43
C SER A 397 -8.55 16.43 18.17
N VAL A 398 -8.28 15.86 16.99
CA VAL A 398 -8.44 16.51 15.68
C VAL A 398 -9.77 16.14 15.02
N VAL A 399 -10.20 14.88 15.15
CA VAL A 399 -11.45 14.39 14.54
C VAL A 399 -12.69 14.78 15.36
N ARG A 400 -13.75 15.24 14.70
CA ARG A 400 -15.04 15.54 15.34
C ARG A 400 -16.06 14.45 15.18
N ASP A 401 -16.19 13.88 13.99
CA ASP A 401 -17.27 12.92 13.70
C ASP A 401 -16.68 11.57 13.30
N ARG A 402 -15.84 11.54 12.26
CA ARG A 402 -15.49 10.27 11.62
C ARG A 402 -14.03 10.12 11.25
N VAL A 403 -13.50 8.91 11.42
CA VAL A 403 -12.22 8.48 10.84
C VAL A 403 -12.48 7.42 9.78
N VAL A 404 -11.88 7.56 8.61
CA VAL A 404 -11.82 6.51 7.58
C VAL A 404 -10.35 6.13 7.39
N TYR A 405 -9.97 4.96 7.88
CA TYR A 405 -8.60 4.47 7.91
C TYR A 405 -8.42 3.38 6.86
N VAL A 406 -7.69 3.69 5.80
CA VAL A 406 -7.23 2.75 4.76
C VAL A 406 -5.88 2.17 5.18
N SER A 407 -5.64 0.88 5.02
CA SER A 407 -4.37 0.26 5.42
C SER A 407 -4.05 -1.00 4.64
N CYS A 408 -2.82 -1.08 4.14
CA CYS A 408 -2.25 -2.28 3.53
C CYS A 408 -1.55 -3.22 4.54
N ASP A 409 -1.52 -2.88 5.84
CA ASP A 409 -0.83 -3.65 6.88
C ASP A 409 -1.73 -3.86 8.10
N PRO A 410 -2.39 -5.03 8.24
CA PRO A 410 -3.34 -5.28 9.31
C PRO A 410 -2.71 -5.32 10.70
N ALA A 411 -1.40 -5.58 10.82
CA ALA A 411 -0.72 -5.61 12.12
C ALA A 411 -0.53 -4.18 12.67
N THR A 412 -0.09 -3.25 11.83
CA THR A 412 0.02 -1.84 12.23
C THR A 412 -1.35 -1.16 12.34
N LEU A 413 -2.33 -1.55 11.51
CA LEU A 413 -3.73 -1.16 11.70
C LEU A 413 -4.24 -1.58 13.07
N ALA A 414 -4.00 -2.84 13.50
CA ALA A 414 -4.42 -3.33 14.81
C ALA A 414 -3.83 -2.48 15.95
N ARG A 415 -2.53 -2.13 15.87
CA ARG A 415 -1.86 -1.25 16.84
C ARG A 415 -2.55 0.11 16.92
N ASP A 416 -2.81 0.72 15.77
CA ASP A 416 -3.36 2.08 15.73
C ASP A 416 -4.84 2.10 16.15
N LEU A 417 -5.63 1.09 15.75
CA LEU A 417 -7.00 0.90 16.21
C LEU A 417 -7.10 0.63 17.72
N ALA A 418 -6.12 -0.05 18.33
CA ALA A 418 -6.11 -0.26 19.77
C ALA A 418 -6.12 1.06 20.56
N VAL A 419 -5.48 2.11 20.02
CA VAL A 419 -5.50 3.46 20.60
C VAL A 419 -6.83 4.15 20.30
N LEU A 420 -7.32 4.05 19.06
CA LEU A 420 -8.52 4.75 18.61
C LEU A 420 -9.81 4.19 19.20
N LEU A 421 -9.84 2.90 19.55
CA LEU A 421 -10.97 2.19 20.15
C LEU A 421 -10.79 1.97 21.66
N ALA A 422 -9.76 2.55 22.26
CA ALA A 422 -9.55 2.47 23.70
C ALA A 422 -10.75 3.09 24.45
N GLU A 423 -11.03 2.57 25.64
CA GLU A 423 -12.09 3.11 26.50
C GLU A 423 -11.89 4.62 26.74
N GLY A 424 -12.95 5.40 26.56
CA GLY A 424 -12.91 6.86 26.69
C GLY A 424 -12.37 7.63 25.48
N SER A 425 -11.97 6.95 24.38
CA SER A 425 -11.62 7.61 23.10
C SER A 425 -12.80 8.36 22.46
N GLY A 426 -14.02 7.87 22.74
CA GLY A 426 -15.26 8.35 22.13
C GLY A 426 -15.37 8.01 20.64
N LEU A 427 -14.62 7.03 20.13
CA LEU A 427 -14.79 6.46 18.80
C LEU A 427 -15.17 4.98 18.91
N GLU A 428 -16.05 4.53 18.03
CA GLU A 428 -16.41 3.12 17.89
C GLU A 428 -16.27 2.70 16.42
N LEU A 429 -15.96 1.43 16.20
CA LEU A 429 -15.93 0.87 14.85
C LEU A 429 -17.35 0.80 14.30
N ALA A 430 -17.56 1.38 13.12
CA ALA A 430 -18.83 1.34 12.41
C ALA A 430 -18.84 0.34 11.25
N ASP A 431 -17.72 0.19 10.54
CA ASP A 431 -17.59 -0.70 9.38
C ASP A 431 -16.12 -1.11 9.21
N LEU A 432 -15.86 -2.34 8.79
CA LEU A 432 -14.52 -2.81 8.46
C LEU A 432 -14.58 -3.76 7.27
N ARG A 433 -13.92 -3.38 6.17
CA ARG A 433 -13.93 -4.14 4.91
C ARG A 433 -12.54 -4.45 4.43
N VAL A 434 -12.40 -5.61 3.79
CA VAL A 434 -11.16 -6.05 3.13
C VAL A 434 -11.34 -5.95 1.62
N PHE A 435 -10.36 -5.38 0.93
CA PHE A 435 -10.30 -5.28 -0.51
C PHE A 435 -9.12 -6.10 -1.02
N ASP A 436 -9.39 -7.04 -1.92
CA ASP A 436 -8.34 -7.74 -2.63
C ASP A 436 -7.76 -6.87 -3.76
N MET A 437 -6.84 -5.98 -3.40
CA MET A 437 -6.18 -5.05 -4.34
C MET A 437 -5.04 -5.69 -5.14
N MET A 438 -4.51 -6.81 -4.67
CA MET A 438 -3.35 -7.50 -5.23
C MET A 438 -3.59 -9.02 -5.20
N PRO A 439 -4.44 -9.56 -6.08
CA PRO A 439 -4.61 -11.00 -6.20
C PRO A 439 -3.30 -11.67 -6.61
N MET A 440 -3.21 -12.98 -6.38
CA MET A 440 -1.99 -13.79 -6.47
C MET A 440 -0.92 -13.46 -5.41
N THR A 441 -1.25 -12.60 -4.45
CA THR A 441 -0.42 -12.25 -3.30
C THR A 441 -1.24 -12.34 -2.02
N PRO A 442 -0.60 -12.52 -0.86
CA PRO A 442 -1.27 -12.47 0.44
C PRO A 442 -1.57 -11.05 0.93
N GLU A 443 -1.17 -10.03 0.17
CA GLU A 443 -1.33 -8.64 0.58
C GLU A 443 -2.81 -8.28 0.65
N VAL A 444 -3.16 -7.51 1.67
CA VAL A 444 -4.54 -7.08 1.96
C VAL A 444 -4.61 -5.57 1.92
N GLU A 445 -5.78 -5.05 1.60
CA GLU A 445 -6.12 -3.64 1.82
C GLU A 445 -7.36 -3.61 2.71
N VAL A 446 -7.36 -2.82 3.77
CA VAL A 446 -8.43 -2.79 4.77
C VAL A 446 -8.91 -1.37 4.93
N VAL A 447 -10.23 -1.18 4.95
CA VAL A 447 -10.84 0.11 5.34
C VAL A 447 -11.60 -0.07 6.63
N ALA A 448 -11.16 0.62 7.69
CA ALA A 448 -11.87 0.73 8.95
C ALA A 448 -12.53 2.12 9.05
N THR A 449 -13.85 2.14 9.23
CA THR A 449 -14.61 3.37 9.50
C THR A 449 -14.94 3.43 10.98
N LEU A 450 -14.56 4.53 11.64
CA LEU A 450 -14.86 4.79 13.04
C LEU A 450 -15.75 6.02 13.15
N ASN A 451 -16.80 5.91 13.95
CA ASN A 451 -17.71 7.02 14.24
C ASN A 451 -17.54 7.49 15.67
N ARG A 452 -17.74 8.78 15.90
CA ARG A 452 -17.80 9.35 17.23
C ARG A 452 -19.10 8.95 17.91
N VAL A 453 -18.97 8.48 19.14
CA VAL A 453 -20.09 8.17 20.03
C VAL A 453 -20.04 9.13 21.21
N GLY A 454 -21.15 9.82 21.45
CA GLY A 454 -21.25 10.90 22.45
C GLY A 454 -20.66 12.25 21.98
N PRO A 455 -20.74 13.30 22.83
CA PRO A 455 -20.26 14.63 22.48
C PRO A 455 -18.73 14.64 22.29
N SER A 456 -18.27 15.36 21.27
CA SER A 456 -16.82 15.57 21.04
C SER A 456 -16.17 16.19 22.28
N PRO A 457 -15.03 15.66 22.77
CA PRO A 457 -14.34 16.26 23.92
C PRO A 457 -14.01 17.71 23.62
N GLU A 458 -14.21 18.62 24.58
CA GLU A 458 -13.88 20.03 24.40
C GLU A 458 -12.38 20.19 24.13
N PRO A 459 -11.96 21.11 23.24
CA PRO A 459 -10.54 21.39 23.05
C PRO A 459 -9.93 21.84 24.38
N PRO A 460 -8.68 21.42 24.70
CA PRO A 460 -8.00 21.92 25.88
C PRO A 460 -8.00 23.45 25.83
N GLY A 461 -8.61 24.07 26.85
CA GLY A 461 -8.79 25.51 26.90
C GLY A 461 -7.46 26.21 26.65
N ARG A 462 -7.43 27.17 25.72
CA ARG A 462 -6.28 28.05 25.52
C ARG A 462 -5.84 28.56 26.89
N ALA A 463 -4.66 28.15 27.36
CA ALA A 463 -4.04 28.75 28.51
C ALA A 463 -3.97 30.26 28.23
N LYS A 464 -4.74 31.05 29.00
CA LYS A 464 -4.70 32.51 28.91
C LYS A 464 -3.24 32.91 29.12
N PRO A 465 -2.64 33.73 28.25
CA PRO A 465 -1.28 34.22 28.50
C PRO A 465 -1.30 34.92 29.85
N GLY A 466 -0.47 34.43 30.78
CA GLY A 466 -0.44 34.84 32.18
C GLY A 466 -0.48 36.37 32.29
N GLY A 467 -1.51 36.86 32.99
CA GLY A 467 -1.64 38.28 33.28
C GLY A 467 -0.37 38.77 33.96
N LYS A 468 0.27 39.78 33.36
CA LYS A 468 1.37 40.51 33.97
C LYS A 468 0.94 40.97 35.36
N GLY A 469 1.54 40.40 36.40
CA GLY A 469 1.36 40.83 37.78
C GLY A 469 1.71 42.31 37.90
N LYS A 470 0.71 43.14 38.19
CA LYS A 470 0.94 44.50 38.70
C LYS A 470 1.60 44.36 40.07
N LYS A 471 2.90 44.63 40.15
CA LYS A 471 3.61 44.86 41.41
C LYS A 471 2.98 46.09 42.09
N GLY A 472 2.18 45.84 43.13
CA GLY A 472 1.74 46.89 44.06
C GLY A 472 2.92 47.34 44.92
N ALA A 473 3.35 48.59 44.74
CA ALA A 473 4.33 49.24 45.59
C ALA A 473 3.69 49.56 46.96
N LYS A 474 4.10 48.84 48.01
CA LYS A 474 3.86 49.23 49.40
C LYS A 474 4.79 50.40 49.73
N LYS A 475 4.23 51.60 49.90
CA LYS A 475 4.92 52.75 50.51
C LYS A 475 5.13 52.47 52.00
N GLY A 476 6.39 52.36 52.41
CA GLY A 476 6.80 52.35 53.81
C GLY A 476 6.63 53.75 54.43
N ARG A 477 6.03 53.79 55.62
CA ARG A 477 6.08 54.95 56.52
C ARG A 477 7.37 54.85 57.34
N GLY A 478 8.34 55.71 57.05
CA GLY A 478 9.47 56.01 57.94
C GLY A 478 9.21 57.33 58.65
N GLY A 479 9.19 57.30 59.98
CA GLY A 479 9.11 58.45 60.87
C GLY A 479 10.38 59.31 60.86
N PRO A 480 10.41 60.40 61.65
CA PRO A 480 11.09 61.62 61.28
C PRO A 480 12.54 61.73 61.76
N ARG A 481 13.32 62.42 60.92
CA ARG A 481 14.36 63.43 61.22
C ARG A 481 15.31 63.15 62.39
N ARG A 482 16.57 62.89 62.05
CA ARG A 482 17.60 63.94 61.95
C ARG A 482 18.68 63.55 60.97
#